data_AF-A0A813MDL9-F1
#
_entry.id   AF-A0A813MDL9-F1
#
_cell.length_a   1.000
_cell.length_b   1.000
_cell.length_c   1.000
_cell.angle_alpha   90.00
_cell.angle_beta   90.00
_cell.angle_gamma   90.00
#
_symmetry.space_group_name_H-M   'P 1'
#
loop_
_entity.id
_entity.type
_entity.pdbx_description
1 polymer ?
#
loop_
_entity_poly.entity_id
_entity_poly.type
_entity_poly.pdbx_seq_one_letter_code
_entity_poly.pdbx_strand_id
1 'polypeptide(L)'
;MQFTVNRRLLRNNCIFFLFIFFVLEFVYITFFKEYDTHSSDIKFPSLDILSKENHNKILSNKSIFGYLQPFSYPVSCENLFESDSDELKHALALLSDLRNSSLISDQYYNITKEQCNIYRSQRFNEKFHHEDTTKNRQFSLAFSILMYENVEQFERLLRIIYRPQNFYCIHVDRDASPAILQGVKSIVQCFDNVILASKQEKVLYATFSRLQADLNCMHDLIQYPSWKYLLNVANTELPLKSNSELVKILSIYHGYNDIEGRWKSKNPHRTEYVWQVIDTVGGSDQHGSHLRKTNEKKKPPPGNMEIIKGSAYGAFSRAFIEFVHTSPIAKEFLDWSRDTYSPDEHYWATLNYNTHLHTPGGYKAKSDPANWTARFVNWGESNCYGRIIRGICVFGTVDLPTLFNRRELFANKFHLNADPIAYQCLEELIINKSKLDLPLNDATFYPKSDPANWTARFVNWGESNCYGRIIRGICVFGTVDLPTLFNRRELFANKFHLNADPIAYQCLEELIINKSKLDLPLNDATFYRRMPFLLPS
;
A
#
# COMPACT_ATOMS: atom_id res chain seq x y z
N MET A 1 -10.58 20.56 65.97
CA MET A 1 -11.73 20.26 65.09
C MET A 1 -11.69 18.78 64.74
N GLN A 2 -12.55 17.98 65.36
CA GLN A 2 -12.79 16.58 64.97
C GLN A 2 -13.64 16.56 63.68
N PHE A 3 -13.21 15.82 62.67
CA PHE A 3 -14.08 15.41 61.55
C PHE A 3 -14.49 13.95 61.75
N THR A 4 -15.76 13.77 62.10
CA THR A 4 -16.45 12.49 62.23
C THR A 4 -16.78 11.97 60.82
N VAL A 5 -16.12 10.89 60.39
CA VAL A 5 -16.48 10.20 59.15
C VAL A 5 -17.73 9.35 59.40
N ASN A 6 -18.82 9.70 58.73
CA ASN A 6 -20.13 9.08 58.90
C ASN A 6 -20.18 7.69 58.22
N ARG A 7 -20.01 6.62 59.01
CA ARG A 7 -20.01 5.21 58.56
C ARG A 7 -21.33 4.72 57.90
N ARG A 8 -22.40 5.52 57.89
CA ARG A 8 -23.66 5.19 57.19
C ARG A 8 -23.64 5.44 55.69
N LEU A 9 -22.82 6.37 55.18
CA LEU A 9 -22.76 6.66 53.73
C LEU A 9 -21.99 5.59 52.93
N LEU A 10 -20.95 5.00 53.54
CA LEU A 10 -20.13 3.95 52.91
C LEU A 10 -20.84 2.59 52.79
N ARG A 11 -21.86 2.32 53.62
CA ARG A 11 -22.61 1.05 53.57
C ARG A 11 -23.66 1.03 52.46
N ASN A 12 -24.27 2.18 52.15
CA ASN A 12 -25.32 2.25 51.14
C ASN A 12 -24.79 2.24 49.69
N ASN A 13 -23.58 2.77 49.45
CA ASN A 13 -22.96 2.73 48.13
C ASN A 13 -22.42 1.33 47.75
N CYS A 14 -21.90 0.55 48.71
CA CYS A 14 -21.51 -0.84 48.43
C CYS A 14 -22.71 -1.75 48.13
N ILE A 15 -23.85 -1.54 48.79
CA ILE A 15 -25.08 -2.31 48.54
C ILE A 15 -25.65 -1.98 47.15
N PHE A 16 -25.58 -0.71 46.72
CA PHE A 16 -26.03 -0.30 45.39
C PHE A 16 -25.16 -0.89 44.26
N PHE A 17 -23.84 -0.92 44.42
CA PHE A 17 -22.93 -1.53 43.44
C PHE A 17 -23.03 -3.06 43.38
N LEU A 18 -23.25 -3.73 44.51
CA LEU A 18 -23.50 -5.18 44.53
C LEU A 18 -24.84 -5.53 43.87
N PHE A 19 -25.87 -4.70 44.03
CA PHE A 19 -27.17 -4.92 43.38
C PHE A 19 -27.10 -4.77 41.85
N ILE A 20 -26.34 -3.79 41.35
CA ILE A 20 -26.11 -3.62 39.90
C ILE A 20 -25.32 -4.81 39.32
N PHE A 21 -24.33 -5.32 40.05
CA PHE A 21 -23.54 -6.48 39.60
C PHE A 21 -24.38 -7.76 39.53
N PHE A 22 -25.27 -7.99 40.51
CA PHE A 22 -26.20 -9.12 40.49
C PHE A 22 -27.28 -9.01 39.41
N VAL A 23 -27.77 -7.80 39.11
CA VAL A 23 -28.73 -7.59 38.01
C VAL A 23 -28.07 -7.83 36.64
N LEU A 24 -26.80 -7.43 36.46
CA LEU A 24 -26.07 -7.67 35.22
C LEU A 24 -25.71 -9.15 35.00
N GLU A 25 -25.35 -9.89 36.06
CA GLU A 25 -25.20 -11.37 35.95
C GLU A 25 -26.53 -12.08 35.71
N PHE A 26 -27.64 -11.63 36.32
CA PHE A 26 -28.94 -12.26 36.12
C PHE A 26 -29.48 -12.01 34.70
N VAL A 27 -29.23 -10.82 34.11
CA VAL A 27 -29.53 -10.52 32.71
C VAL A 27 -28.62 -11.33 31.78
N TYR A 28 -27.34 -11.51 32.09
CA TYR A 28 -26.44 -12.36 31.31
C TYR A 28 -26.87 -13.83 31.32
N ILE A 29 -27.28 -14.36 32.49
CA ILE A 29 -27.73 -15.75 32.64
C ILE A 29 -29.12 -15.98 32.00
N THR A 30 -30.00 -14.98 31.96
CA THR A 30 -31.32 -15.11 31.30
C THR A 30 -31.26 -14.91 29.79
N PHE A 31 -30.37 -14.05 29.26
CA PHE A 31 -30.21 -13.88 27.80
C PHE A 31 -29.40 -14.99 27.12
N PHE A 32 -28.47 -15.66 27.83
CA PHE A 32 -27.65 -16.74 27.24
C PHE A 32 -28.17 -18.17 27.50
N LYS A 33 -29.27 -18.35 28.25
CA LYS A 33 -29.92 -19.67 28.41
C LYS A 33 -31.04 -19.96 27.41
N GLU A 34 -31.36 -19.01 26.53
CA GLU A 34 -32.43 -19.15 25.52
C GLU A 34 -31.90 -19.38 24.09
N TYR A 35 -30.61 -19.71 23.95
CA TYR A 35 -30.00 -20.17 22.70
C TYR A 35 -29.27 -21.51 22.88
N ASP A 36 -29.92 -22.44 23.58
CA ASP A 36 -29.50 -23.83 23.60
C ASP A 36 -30.72 -24.72 23.83
N THR A 37 -31.47 -24.99 22.74
CA THR A 37 -32.41 -26.11 22.56
C THR A 37 -33.27 -25.91 21.29
N HIS A 38 -32.68 -26.16 20.12
CA HIS A 38 -33.41 -26.80 19.02
C HIS A 38 -32.44 -27.63 18.17
N SER A 39 -32.08 -28.78 18.74
CA SER A 39 -31.63 -29.94 17.99
C SER A 39 -32.85 -30.66 17.46
N SER A 40 -33.08 -30.58 16.16
CA SER A 40 -33.86 -31.57 15.40
C SER A 40 -33.13 -31.86 14.09
N ASP A 41 -32.53 -33.04 14.06
CA ASP A 41 -32.19 -33.89 12.92
C ASP A 41 -32.05 -33.24 11.54
N ILE A 42 -30.80 -32.95 11.17
CA ILE A 42 -30.38 -32.99 9.77
C ILE A 42 -29.11 -33.86 9.68
N LYS A 43 -29.30 -35.12 9.28
CA LYS A 43 -28.20 -36.01 8.86
C LYS A 43 -27.68 -35.54 7.50
N PHE A 44 -26.51 -34.92 7.48
CA PHE A 44 -25.71 -34.81 6.25
C PHE A 44 -24.79 -36.03 6.14
N PRO A 45 -24.67 -36.64 4.94
CA PRO A 45 -23.82 -37.81 4.75
C PRO A 45 -22.36 -37.45 5.00
N SER A 46 -21.65 -38.36 5.67
CA SER A 46 -20.20 -38.35 5.82
C SER A 46 -19.54 -38.17 4.45
N LEU A 47 -18.85 -37.04 4.27
CA LEU A 47 -17.88 -36.89 3.18
C LEU A 47 -16.69 -37.79 3.51
N ASP A 48 -16.77 -39.00 3.00
CA ASP A 48 -15.70 -39.99 3.06
C ASP A 48 -14.41 -39.40 2.52
N ILE A 49 -13.38 -39.57 3.34
CA ILE A 49 -11.98 -39.33 3.06
C ILE A 49 -11.65 -39.97 1.70
N LEU A 50 -11.41 -39.13 0.70
CA LEU A 50 -10.95 -39.57 -0.61
C LEU A 50 -9.62 -40.33 -0.45
N SER A 51 -9.72 -41.65 -0.62
CA SER A 51 -8.61 -42.58 -0.68
C SER A 51 -7.63 -42.20 -1.80
N LYS A 52 -6.35 -42.51 -1.57
CA LYS A 52 -5.20 -42.23 -2.45
C LYS A 52 -5.33 -42.77 -3.89
N GLU A 53 -6.33 -43.60 -4.20
CA GLU A 53 -6.52 -44.20 -5.52
C GLU A 53 -7.21 -43.28 -6.54
N ASN A 54 -7.96 -42.25 -6.10
CA ASN A 54 -8.62 -41.31 -7.01
C ASN A 54 -7.76 -40.12 -7.45
N HIS A 55 -6.54 -39.97 -6.90
CA HIS A 55 -5.61 -38.90 -7.30
C HIS A 55 -5.12 -39.06 -8.75
N ASN A 56 -4.97 -40.30 -9.22
CA ASN A 56 -4.42 -40.56 -10.55
C ASN A 56 -5.43 -40.40 -11.70
N LYS A 57 -6.73 -40.36 -11.40
CA LYS A 57 -7.80 -40.32 -12.42
C LYS A 57 -8.31 -38.90 -12.75
N ILE A 58 -8.05 -37.92 -11.87
CA ILE A 58 -8.45 -36.51 -12.03
C ILE A 58 -7.35 -35.67 -12.73
N LEU A 59 -6.15 -36.23 -12.92
CA LEU A 59 -5.00 -35.56 -13.56
C LEU A 59 -5.04 -35.53 -15.09
N SER A 60 -6.02 -36.14 -15.75
CA SER A 60 -6.05 -36.22 -17.22
C SER A 60 -6.50 -34.94 -17.95
N ASN A 61 -6.95 -33.90 -17.22
CA ASN A 61 -7.37 -32.63 -17.85
C ASN A 61 -7.15 -31.36 -16.99
N LYS A 62 -6.34 -31.40 -15.93
CA LYS A 62 -5.99 -30.19 -15.16
C LYS A 62 -4.73 -29.52 -15.74
N SER A 63 -4.75 -28.19 -15.86
CA SER A 63 -3.57 -27.40 -16.24
C SER A 63 -2.38 -27.77 -15.34
N ILE A 64 -1.17 -27.86 -15.91
CA ILE A 64 0.05 -28.24 -15.18
C ILE A 64 0.21 -27.46 -13.87
N PHE A 65 -0.16 -26.18 -13.83
CA PHE A 65 -0.12 -25.36 -12.62
C PHE A 65 -1.48 -25.13 -11.95
N GLY A 66 -2.43 -26.06 -12.13
CA GLY A 66 -3.77 -25.97 -11.56
C GLY A 66 -3.78 -25.92 -10.04
N TYR A 67 -2.79 -26.56 -9.40
CA TYR A 67 -2.60 -26.55 -7.95
C TYR A 67 -2.02 -25.23 -7.43
N LEU A 68 -1.46 -24.39 -8.29
CA LEU A 68 -0.99 -23.05 -7.93
C LEU A 68 -2.09 -21.98 -8.09
N GLN A 69 -3.28 -22.34 -8.59
CA GLN A 69 -4.36 -21.35 -8.74
C GLN A 69 -4.73 -20.79 -7.35
N PRO A 70 -4.55 -19.47 -7.11
CA PRO A 70 -4.92 -18.90 -5.84
C PRO A 70 -6.42 -19.09 -5.67
N PHE A 71 -6.85 -19.31 -4.43
CA PHE A 71 -8.26 -19.40 -4.16
C PHE A 71 -8.92 -18.08 -4.56
N SER A 72 -9.89 -18.15 -5.47
CA SER A 72 -10.72 -17.00 -5.84
C SER A 72 -11.90 -16.96 -4.89
N TYR A 73 -11.97 -15.94 -4.06
CA TYR A 73 -13.10 -15.69 -3.18
C TYR A 73 -14.26 -15.14 -4.02
N PRO A 74 -15.46 -15.73 -3.91
CA PRO A 74 -16.61 -15.35 -4.73
C PRO A 74 -17.26 -14.07 -4.19
N VAL A 75 -16.56 -12.94 -4.36
CA VAL A 75 -17.00 -11.60 -3.96
C VAL A 75 -16.93 -10.63 -5.14
N SER A 76 -17.77 -9.60 -5.13
CA SER A 76 -17.67 -8.46 -6.03
C SER A 76 -16.72 -7.40 -5.46
N CYS A 77 -15.48 -7.39 -5.96
CA CYS A 77 -14.48 -6.42 -5.51
C CYS A 77 -14.85 -4.96 -5.82
N GLU A 78 -15.54 -4.72 -6.94
CA GLU A 78 -16.11 -3.40 -7.27
C GLU A 78 -17.06 -2.91 -6.18
N ASN A 79 -18.06 -3.73 -5.82
CA ASN A 79 -19.02 -3.42 -4.77
C ASN A 79 -18.34 -3.20 -3.40
N LEU A 80 -17.28 -3.96 -3.09
CA LEU A 80 -16.49 -3.76 -1.86
C LEU A 80 -15.77 -2.42 -1.83
N PHE A 81 -15.19 -1.95 -2.95
CA PHE A 81 -14.62 -0.61 -3.05
C PHE A 81 -15.68 0.50 -2.95
N GLU A 82 -16.90 0.24 -3.43
CA GLU A 82 -18.03 1.18 -3.35
C GLU A 82 -18.76 1.21 -2.01
N SER A 83 -18.30 0.41 -1.05
CA SER A 83 -18.89 0.23 0.29
C SER A 83 -20.33 -0.32 0.25
N ASP A 84 -20.60 -1.26 -0.66
CA ASP A 84 -21.88 -1.98 -0.68
C ASP A 84 -22.06 -2.82 0.60
N SER A 85 -23.19 -2.62 1.28
CA SER A 85 -23.41 -3.22 2.60
C SER A 85 -23.67 -4.73 2.55
N ASP A 86 -24.25 -5.23 1.47
CA ASP A 86 -24.63 -6.64 1.37
C ASP A 86 -23.45 -7.47 0.90
N GLU A 87 -22.66 -6.96 -0.04
CA GLU A 87 -21.39 -7.54 -0.42
C GLU A 87 -20.40 -7.56 0.76
N LEU A 88 -20.37 -6.50 1.58
CA LEU A 88 -19.52 -6.48 2.76
C LEU A 88 -19.92 -7.55 3.78
N LYS A 89 -21.23 -7.74 4.04
CA LYS A 89 -21.71 -8.82 4.92
C LYS A 89 -21.34 -10.19 4.36
N HIS A 90 -21.50 -10.39 3.06
CA HIS A 90 -21.12 -11.63 2.37
C HIS A 90 -19.62 -11.93 2.52
N ALA A 91 -18.76 -10.94 2.24
CA ALA A 91 -17.32 -11.09 2.40
C ALA A 91 -16.90 -11.38 3.86
N LEU A 92 -17.52 -10.71 4.83
CA LEU A 92 -17.26 -10.95 6.25
C LEU A 92 -17.71 -12.35 6.70
N ALA A 93 -18.83 -12.85 6.18
CA ALA A 93 -19.28 -14.23 6.43
C ALA A 93 -18.27 -15.24 5.89
N LEU A 94 -17.81 -15.07 4.64
CA LEU A 94 -16.76 -15.91 4.05
C LEU A 94 -15.47 -15.88 4.88
N LEU A 95 -15.00 -14.71 5.31
CA LEU A 95 -13.80 -14.59 6.16
C LEU A 95 -13.93 -15.33 7.49
N SER A 96 -15.14 -15.40 8.06
CA SER A 96 -15.40 -16.12 9.30
C SER A 96 -15.29 -17.64 9.13
N ASP A 97 -15.66 -18.16 7.96
CA ASP A 97 -15.54 -19.58 7.58
C ASP A 97 -14.11 -19.95 7.19
N LEU A 98 -13.32 -18.98 6.72
CA LEU A 98 -11.92 -19.15 6.29
C LEU A 98 -10.91 -19.18 7.44
N ARG A 99 -11.34 -19.53 8.67
CA ARG A 99 -10.48 -19.57 9.88
C ARG A 99 -9.22 -20.44 9.74
N ASN A 100 -9.10 -21.26 8.69
CA ASN A 100 -7.88 -21.93 8.26
C ASN A 100 -7.67 -21.76 6.73
N SER A 101 -7.39 -20.56 6.24
CA SER A 101 -7.17 -20.34 4.80
C SER A 101 -6.10 -21.27 4.23
N SER A 102 -6.41 -21.92 3.10
CA SER A 102 -5.48 -22.76 2.34
C SER A 102 -4.50 -21.89 1.54
N LEU A 103 -3.51 -21.31 2.22
CA LEU A 103 -2.35 -20.78 1.51
C LEU A 103 -1.72 -21.91 0.71
N ILE A 104 -1.27 -21.60 -0.50
CA ILE A 104 -0.48 -22.55 -1.29
C ILE A 104 0.80 -22.81 -0.51
N SER A 105 1.01 -24.08 -0.12
CA SER A 105 2.24 -24.49 0.55
C SER A 105 3.45 -24.06 -0.28
N ASP A 106 4.44 -23.45 0.37
CA ASP A 106 5.68 -23.03 -0.29
C ASP A 106 6.38 -24.20 -1.02
N GLN A 107 6.15 -25.44 -0.56
CA GLN A 107 6.68 -26.66 -1.17
C GLN A 107 6.10 -26.95 -2.57
N TYR A 108 4.96 -26.38 -2.93
CA TYR A 108 4.34 -26.56 -4.25
C TYR A 108 5.02 -25.74 -5.35
N TYR A 109 5.89 -24.78 -5.00
CA TYR A 109 6.64 -23.99 -5.97
C TYR A 109 7.92 -24.72 -6.44
N ASN A 110 7.73 -25.78 -7.22
CA ASN A 110 8.79 -26.53 -7.87
C ASN A 110 8.62 -26.50 -9.39
N ILE A 111 8.81 -25.32 -9.98
CA ILE A 111 8.72 -25.08 -11.42
C ILE A 111 10.07 -25.47 -12.04
N THR A 112 10.10 -26.21 -13.14
CA THR A 112 11.34 -26.47 -13.90
C THR A 112 11.51 -25.47 -15.04
N LYS A 113 12.74 -25.34 -15.55
CA LYS A 113 13.05 -24.41 -16.65
C LYS A 113 12.21 -24.70 -17.91
N GLU A 114 11.97 -25.97 -18.20
CA GLU A 114 11.14 -26.42 -19.33
C GLU A 114 9.67 -26.03 -19.17
N GLN A 115 9.20 -25.88 -17.92
CA GLN A 115 7.83 -25.51 -17.63
C GLN A 115 7.61 -23.98 -17.61
N CYS A 116 8.66 -23.16 -17.71
CA CYS A 116 8.55 -21.72 -17.56
C CYS A 116 7.61 -21.06 -18.58
N ASN A 117 7.56 -21.52 -19.84
CA ASN A 117 6.62 -20.99 -20.83
C ASN A 117 5.16 -21.21 -20.40
N ILE A 118 4.86 -22.40 -19.88
CA ILE A 118 3.52 -22.76 -19.41
C ILE A 118 3.20 -21.99 -18.11
N TYR A 119 4.18 -21.86 -17.23
CA TYR A 119 4.06 -21.10 -15.99
C TYR A 119 3.72 -19.63 -16.26
N ARG A 120 4.52 -18.95 -17.08
CA ARG A 120 4.29 -17.54 -17.46
C ARG A 120 2.93 -17.36 -18.15
N SER A 121 2.55 -18.27 -19.04
CA SER A 121 1.24 -18.21 -19.71
C SER A 121 0.07 -18.36 -18.72
N GLN A 122 0.10 -19.38 -17.85
CA GLN A 122 -1.03 -19.72 -16.96
C GLN A 122 -1.11 -18.85 -15.70
N ARG A 123 0.04 -18.39 -15.20
CA ARG A 123 0.14 -17.69 -13.90
C ARG A 123 0.25 -16.20 -14.05
N PHE A 124 0.98 -15.72 -15.05
CA PHE A 124 1.24 -14.30 -15.28
C PHE A 124 0.41 -13.72 -16.41
N ASN A 125 -0.26 -14.52 -17.25
CA ASN A 125 -0.88 -14.01 -18.48
C ASN A 125 0.14 -13.20 -19.30
N GLU A 126 1.23 -13.88 -19.68
CA GLU A 126 2.39 -13.29 -20.37
C GLU A 126 2.00 -12.34 -21.52
N LYS A 127 0.96 -12.67 -22.30
CA LYS A 127 0.45 -11.83 -23.39
C LYS A 127 0.05 -10.43 -22.90
N PHE A 128 -0.69 -10.34 -21.80
CA PHE A 128 -1.09 -9.07 -21.20
C PHE A 128 0.11 -8.22 -20.77
N HIS A 129 1.19 -8.83 -20.29
CA HIS A 129 2.39 -8.08 -19.89
C HIS A 129 3.25 -7.60 -21.06
N HIS A 130 3.22 -8.28 -22.20
CA HIS A 130 3.93 -7.85 -23.41
C HIS A 130 3.22 -6.72 -24.15
N GLU A 131 1.89 -6.64 -24.02
CA GLU A 131 1.06 -5.57 -24.57
C GLU A 131 1.15 -4.32 -23.68
N ASP A 132 2.21 -3.52 -23.86
CA ASP A 132 2.42 -2.26 -23.14
C ASP A 132 2.66 -1.08 -24.10
N THR A 133 2.45 0.14 -23.61
CA THR A 133 2.65 1.36 -24.41
C THR A 133 4.14 1.62 -24.67
N THR A 134 4.46 2.28 -25.78
CA THR A 134 5.85 2.69 -26.09
C THR A 134 6.43 3.57 -24.98
N LYS A 135 5.62 4.45 -24.39
CA LYS A 135 6.03 5.29 -23.25
C LYS A 135 6.50 4.46 -22.07
N ASN A 136 5.73 3.44 -21.68
CA ASN A 136 6.09 2.55 -20.58
C ASN A 136 7.34 1.73 -20.90
N ARG A 137 7.51 1.27 -22.14
CA ARG A 137 8.72 0.54 -22.58
C ARG A 137 9.99 1.40 -22.55
N GLN A 138 9.87 2.72 -22.77
CA GLN A 138 11.00 3.66 -22.73
C GLN A 138 11.32 4.16 -21.31
N PHE A 139 10.41 3.96 -20.35
CA PHE A 139 10.57 4.37 -18.95
C PHE A 139 10.55 3.14 -18.04
N SER A 140 11.58 2.30 -18.16
CA SER A 140 11.75 1.13 -17.30
C SER A 140 11.88 1.50 -15.82
N LEU A 141 11.24 0.73 -14.96
CA LEU A 141 11.34 0.81 -13.50
C LEU A 141 12.19 -0.35 -12.98
N ALA A 142 12.79 -0.15 -11.81
CA ALA A 142 13.46 -1.19 -11.04
C ALA A 142 12.76 -1.40 -9.69
N PHE A 143 12.76 -2.63 -9.19
CA PHE A 143 12.16 -2.99 -7.91
C PHE A 143 13.15 -3.77 -7.06
N SER A 144 13.36 -3.33 -5.81
CA SER A 144 14.03 -4.11 -4.76
C SER A 144 12.95 -4.72 -3.89
N ILE A 145 12.78 -6.04 -3.91
CA ILE A 145 11.72 -6.73 -3.18
C ILE A 145 12.35 -7.55 -2.05
N LEU A 146 11.98 -7.21 -0.82
CA LEU A 146 12.44 -7.90 0.39
C LEU A 146 11.39 -8.86 0.91
N MET A 147 11.78 -10.11 1.13
CA MET A 147 10.87 -11.13 1.64
C MET A 147 11.57 -12.12 2.57
N TYR A 148 10.81 -12.67 3.51
CA TYR A 148 11.27 -13.74 4.40
C TYR A 148 10.26 -14.90 4.51
N GLU A 149 9.00 -14.70 4.08
CA GLU A 149 7.93 -15.70 4.15
C GLU A 149 6.92 -15.56 3.01
N ASN A 150 6.12 -16.62 2.81
CA ASN A 150 4.97 -16.71 1.92
C ASN A 150 5.29 -16.51 0.42
N VAL A 151 5.59 -17.62 -0.26
CA VAL A 151 5.91 -17.64 -1.69
C VAL A 151 4.70 -17.28 -2.55
N GLU A 152 3.48 -17.64 -2.13
CA GLU A 152 2.26 -17.22 -2.84
C GLU A 152 2.09 -15.71 -2.87
N GLN A 153 2.28 -15.05 -1.72
CA GLN A 153 2.18 -13.60 -1.63
C GLN A 153 3.24 -12.92 -2.50
N PHE A 154 4.45 -13.48 -2.56
CA PHE A 154 5.50 -13.01 -3.46
C PHE A 154 5.14 -13.18 -4.94
N GLU A 155 4.68 -14.37 -5.35
CA GLU A 155 4.25 -14.62 -6.73
C GLU A 155 3.17 -13.63 -7.15
N ARG A 156 2.16 -13.42 -6.29
CA ARG A 156 1.04 -12.51 -6.57
C ARG A 156 1.50 -11.06 -6.64
N LEU A 157 2.35 -10.60 -5.72
CA LEU A 157 2.94 -9.27 -5.80
C LEU A 157 3.70 -9.09 -7.11
N LEU A 158 4.62 -10.02 -7.43
CA LEU A 158 5.41 -9.98 -8.66
C LEU A 158 4.50 -9.94 -9.88
N ARG A 159 3.46 -10.79 -9.95
CA ARG A 159 2.47 -10.81 -11.03
C ARG A 159 1.81 -9.45 -11.26
N ILE A 160 1.43 -8.74 -10.19
CA ILE A 160 0.76 -7.44 -10.31
C ILE A 160 1.71 -6.40 -10.92
N ILE A 161 2.97 -6.37 -10.47
CA ILE A 161 3.95 -5.33 -10.85
C ILE A 161 4.81 -5.71 -12.07
N TYR A 162 4.80 -6.97 -12.50
CA TYR A 162 5.69 -7.49 -13.54
C TYR A 162 5.44 -6.82 -14.89
N ARG A 163 6.51 -6.39 -15.54
CA ARG A 163 6.55 -5.99 -16.95
C ARG A 163 7.89 -6.38 -17.55
N PRO A 164 7.95 -6.81 -18.82
CA PRO A 164 9.19 -7.30 -19.43
C PRO A 164 10.28 -6.22 -19.55
N GLN A 165 9.91 -4.93 -19.62
CA GLN A 165 10.89 -3.83 -19.67
C GLN A 165 11.45 -3.41 -18.32
N ASN A 166 10.83 -3.79 -17.21
CA ASN A 166 11.23 -3.42 -15.85
C ASN A 166 12.27 -4.42 -15.31
N PHE A 167 12.87 -4.13 -14.16
CA PHE A 167 13.86 -4.99 -13.50
C PHE A 167 13.47 -5.26 -12.06
N TYR A 168 13.73 -6.48 -11.58
CA TYR A 168 13.30 -6.92 -10.25
C TYR A 168 14.45 -7.65 -9.58
N CYS A 169 14.90 -7.17 -8.43
CA CYS A 169 15.80 -7.91 -7.56
C CYS A 169 15.05 -8.38 -6.32
N ILE A 170 15.17 -9.67 -6.03
CA ILE A 170 14.51 -10.32 -4.90
C ILE A 170 15.56 -10.66 -3.85
N HIS A 171 15.47 -10.00 -2.71
CA HIS A 171 16.23 -10.36 -1.52
C HIS A 171 15.38 -11.27 -0.64
N VAL A 172 15.77 -12.54 -0.59
CA VAL A 172 15.20 -13.53 0.33
C VAL A 172 16.07 -13.56 1.58
N ASP A 173 15.47 -13.33 2.75
CA ASP A 173 16.18 -13.41 4.04
C ASP A 173 16.95 -14.72 4.15
N ARG A 174 18.19 -14.65 4.63
CA ARG A 174 19.05 -15.82 4.80
C ARG A 174 18.49 -16.84 5.80
N ASP A 175 17.69 -16.41 6.76
CA ASP A 175 17.04 -17.28 7.76
C ASP A 175 15.67 -17.81 7.27
N ALA A 176 15.21 -17.44 6.06
CA ALA A 176 14.00 -18.01 5.47
C ALA A 176 14.14 -19.53 5.27
N SER A 177 13.02 -20.24 5.29
CA SER A 177 13.03 -21.70 5.13
C SER A 177 13.61 -22.12 3.77
N PRO A 178 14.25 -23.30 3.66
CA PRO A 178 14.73 -23.81 2.39
C PRO A 178 13.63 -23.92 1.32
N ALA A 179 12.38 -24.20 1.72
CA ALA A 179 11.23 -24.25 0.82
C ALA A 179 10.93 -22.88 0.21
N ILE A 180 11.03 -21.80 1.00
CA ILE A 180 10.83 -20.43 0.51
C ILE A 180 11.91 -20.07 -0.51
N LEU A 181 13.18 -20.29 -0.18
CA LEU A 181 14.28 -19.99 -1.10
C LEU A 181 14.18 -20.79 -2.40
N GLN A 182 13.82 -22.07 -2.32
CA GLN A 182 13.64 -22.92 -3.49
C GLN A 182 12.43 -22.48 -4.33
N GLY A 183 11.32 -22.12 -3.69
CA GLY A 183 10.13 -21.59 -4.35
C GLY A 183 10.41 -20.29 -5.11
N VAL A 184 11.12 -19.35 -4.48
CA VAL A 184 11.52 -18.10 -5.14
C VAL A 184 12.49 -18.39 -6.29
N LYS A 185 13.49 -19.27 -6.11
CA LYS A 185 14.41 -19.67 -7.19
C LYS A 185 13.67 -20.23 -8.41
N SER A 186 12.66 -21.08 -8.17
CA SER A 186 11.91 -21.73 -9.25
C SER A 186 11.01 -20.75 -10.02
N ILE A 187 10.53 -19.69 -9.37
CA ILE A 187 9.82 -18.57 -10.02
C ILE A 187 10.81 -17.69 -10.80
N VAL A 188 11.90 -17.25 -10.16
CA VAL A 188 12.86 -16.27 -10.72
C VAL A 188 13.51 -16.78 -12.01
N GLN A 189 13.89 -18.06 -12.08
CA GLN A 189 14.49 -18.65 -13.29
C GLN A 189 13.60 -18.57 -14.54
N CYS A 190 12.30 -18.30 -14.37
CA CYS A 190 11.36 -18.16 -15.48
C CYS A 190 11.35 -16.76 -16.10
N PHE A 191 12.13 -15.81 -15.60
CA PHE A 191 12.15 -14.45 -16.12
C PHE A 191 13.59 -13.94 -16.29
N ASP A 192 13.89 -13.32 -17.42
CA ASP A 192 15.25 -12.83 -17.71
C ASP A 192 15.58 -11.54 -16.94
N ASN A 193 14.55 -10.78 -16.55
CA ASN A 193 14.63 -9.48 -15.89
C ASN A 193 14.28 -9.51 -14.39
N VAL A 194 14.14 -10.71 -13.83
CA VAL A 194 13.97 -10.95 -12.39
C VAL A 194 15.22 -11.69 -11.91
N ILE A 195 15.87 -11.18 -10.86
CA ILE A 195 17.10 -11.77 -10.31
C ILE A 195 16.97 -11.98 -8.81
N LEU A 196 17.68 -12.97 -8.29
CA LEU A 196 17.94 -13.07 -6.87
C LEU A 196 19.12 -12.16 -6.52
N ALA A 197 19.04 -11.51 -5.36
CA ALA A 197 20.16 -10.75 -4.83
C ALA A 197 21.41 -11.63 -4.74
N SER A 198 22.53 -11.13 -5.24
CA SER A 198 23.83 -11.82 -5.22
C SER A 198 24.34 -12.05 -3.80
N LYS A 199 23.86 -11.25 -2.84
CA LYS A 199 24.17 -11.35 -1.41
C LYS A 199 22.90 -11.31 -0.56
N GLN A 200 22.68 -12.39 0.20
CA GLN A 200 21.57 -12.52 1.14
C GLN A 200 22.03 -12.15 2.56
N GLU A 201 21.23 -11.32 3.22
CA GLU A 201 21.47 -10.88 4.59
C GLU A 201 20.51 -11.63 5.51
N LYS A 202 20.97 -11.93 6.73
CA LYS A 202 20.07 -12.29 7.83
C LYS A 202 19.46 -11.00 8.37
N VAL A 203 18.19 -10.72 8.08
CA VAL A 203 17.61 -9.42 8.37
C VAL A 203 17.08 -9.39 9.81
N LEU A 204 17.82 -8.73 10.69
CA LEU A 204 17.42 -8.48 12.07
C LEU A 204 16.70 -7.14 12.20
N TYR A 205 15.58 -7.14 12.93
CA TYR A 205 14.74 -5.96 13.13
C TYR A 205 15.54 -4.76 13.67
N ALA A 206 15.31 -3.58 13.08
CA ALA A 206 15.96 -2.31 13.39
C ALA A 206 17.50 -2.28 13.20
N THR A 207 18.12 -3.35 12.71
CA THR A 207 19.58 -3.36 12.46
C THR A 207 19.92 -2.90 11.05
N PHE A 208 21.21 -2.65 10.83
CA PHE A 208 21.76 -2.33 9.52
C PHE A 208 21.52 -3.39 8.44
N SER A 209 21.29 -4.65 8.79
CA SER A 209 21.06 -5.71 7.80
C SER A 209 19.83 -5.43 6.92
N ARG A 210 18.81 -4.74 7.45
CA ARG A 210 17.62 -4.34 6.68
C ARG A 210 17.98 -3.34 5.58
N LEU A 211 18.81 -2.35 5.88
CA LEU A 211 19.33 -1.39 4.91
C LEU A 211 20.28 -2.07 3.91
N GLN A 212 21.17 -2.94 4.39
CA GLN A 212 22.12 -3.68 3.56
C GLN A 212 21.41 -4.58 2.53
N ALA A 213 20.28 -5.17 2.90
CA ALA A 213 19.50 -6.02 2.00
C ALA A 213 18.98 -5.23 0.77
N ASP A 214 18.49 -4.00 0.97
CA ASP A 214 18.13 -3.10 -0.15
C ASP A 214 19.37 -2.70 -0.96
N LEU A 215 20.47 -2.35 -0.30
CA LEU A 215 21.72 -1.96 -0.97
C LEU A 215 22.30 -3.07 -1.83
N ASN A 216 22.18 -4.34 -1.41
CA ASN A 216 22.60 -5.49 -2.21
C ASN A 216 21.78 -5.57 -3.51
N CYS A 217 20.46 -5.43 -3.43
CA CYS A 217 19.63 -5.40 -4.62
C CYS A 217 19.90 -4.19 -5.52
N MET A 218 20.09 -3.01 -4.94
CA MET A 218 20.46 -1.80 -5.68
C MET A 218 21.80 -1.97 -6.41
N HIS A 219 22.77 -2.66 -5.78
CA HIS A 219 24.06 -2.97 -6.40
C HIS A 219 23.93 -3.93 -7.59
N ASP A 220 23.08 -4.95 -7.50
CA ASP A 220 22.86 -5.86 -8.63
C ASP A 220 22.10 -5.16 -9.77
N LEU A 221 21.09 -4.35 -9.43
CA LEU A 221 20.26 -3.64 -10.41
C LEU A 221 21.00 -2.53 -11.15
N ILE A 222 22.03 -1.91 -10.56
CA ILE A 222 22.79 -0.83 -11.21
C ILE A 222 23.40 -1.27 -12.55
N GLN A 223 23.68 -2.57 -12.70
CA GLN A 223 24.31 -3.14 -13.89
C GLN A 223 23.40 -3.07 -15.13
N TYR A 224 22.09 -2.90 -14.95
CA TYR A 224 21.11 -2.74 -16.02
C TYR A 224 20.88 -1.25 -16.29
N PRO A 225 21.32 -0.67 -17.42
CA PRO A 225 21.39 0.79 -17.59
C PRO A 225 20.06 1.48 -17.91
N SER A 226 19.02 0.74 -18.29
CA SER A 226 17.81 1.32 -18.89
C SER A 226 16.79 1.89 -17.90
N TRP A 227 16.76 1.41 -16.65
CA TRP A 227 15.75 1.85 -15.67
C TRP A 227 15.98 3.27 -15.15
N LYS A 228 14.89 3.96 -14.81
CA LYS A 228 14.89 5.39 -14.44
C LYS A 228 14.72 5.63 -12.95
N TYR A 229 13.88 4.81 -12.32
CA TYR A 229 13.59 4.86 -10.89
C TYR A 229 13.60 3.46 -10.30
N LEU A 230 14.08 3.36 -9.07
CA LEU A 230 13.99 2.18 -8.24
C LEU A 230 12.95 2.42 -7.13
N LEU A 231 12.07 1.44 -6.94
CA LEU A 231 11.11 1.39 -5.83
C LEU A 231 11.50 0.20 -4.94
N ASN A 232 11.78 0.43 -3.67
CA ASN A 232 11.95 -0.67 -2.73
C ASN A 232 10.60 -1.05 -2.09
N VAL A 233 10.37 -2.35 -1.98
CA VAL A 233 9.07 -2.94 -1.64
C VAL A 233 9.28 -4.09 -0.68
N ALA A 234 8.48 -4.17 0.38
CA ALA A 234 8.39 -5.39 1.19
C ALA A 234 7.32 -6.33 0.62
N ASN A 235 7.47 -7.66 0.80
CA ASN A 235 6.46 -8.63 0.37
C ASN A 235 5.05 -8.37 0.95
N THR A 236 4.96 -7.57 2.02
CA THR A 236 3.72 -7.18 2.69
C THR A 236 3.09 -5.90 2.14
N GLU A 237 3.62 -5.35 1.05
CA GLU A 237 3.07 -4.16 0.39
C GLU A 237 2.35 -4.54 -0.91
N LEU A 238 1.34 -3.74 -1.25
CA LEU A 238 0.66 -3.84 -2.54
C LEU A 238 0.62 -2.47 -3.24
N PRO A 239 0.73 -2.46 -4.57
CA PRO A 239 0.61 -1.22 -5.33
C PRO A 239 -0.81 -0.65 -5.24
N LEU A 240 -0.91 0.67 -5.18
CA LEU A 240 -2.15 1.44 -5.32
C LEU A 240 -2.27 2.06 -6.73
N LYS A 241 -1.22 1.91 -7.54
CA LYS A 241 -1.06 2.43 -8.89
C LYS A 241 -0.64 1.30 -9.82
N SER A 242 -1.23 1.24 -11.01
CA SER A 242 -0.78 0.39 -12.12
C SER A 242 0.60 0.80 -12.63
N ASN A 243 1.26 -0.07 -13.41
CA ASN A 243 2.55 0.27 -14.03
C ASN A 243 2.48 1.56 -14.88
N SER A 244 1.42 1.74 -15.67
CA SER A 244 1.22 2.96 -16.46
C SER A 244 1.10 4.20 -15.58
N GLU A 245 0.38 4.12 -14.46
CA GLU A 245 0.29 5.21 -13.50
C GLU A 245 1.66 5.49 -12.86
N LEU A 246 2.39 4.47 -12.40
CA LEU A 246 3.74 4.62 -11.85
C LEU A 246 4.68 5.31 -12.84
N VAL A 247 4.71 4.88 -14.11
CA VAL A 247 5.50 5.52 -15.16
C VAL A 247 5.08 6.97 -15.37
N LYS A 248 3.77 7.26 -15.46
CA LYS A 248 3.25 8.62 -15.62
C LYS A 248 3.71 9.51 -14.46
N ILE A 249 3.56 9.05 -13.22
CA ILE A 249 3.92 9.78 -12.00
C ILE A 249 5.44 10.03 -11.92
N LEU A 250 6.23 8.97 -12.02
CA LEU A 250 7.69 9.06 -11.88
C LEU A 250 8.32 9.83 -13.06
N SER A 251 7.67 9.88 -14.23
CA SER A 251 8.12 10.75 -15.33
C SER A 251 7.97 12.24 -14.99
N ILE A 252 6.97 12.62 -14.19
CA ILE A 252 6.75 14.00 -13.71
C ILE A 252 7.81 14.40 -12.68
N TYR A 253 8.44 13.43 -12.02
CA TYR A 253 9.47 13.72 -11.02
C TYR A 253 10.76 14.24 -11.63
N HIS A 254 10.99 14.13 -12.95
CA HIS A 254 12.13 14.73 -13.65
C HIS A 254 13.50 14.50 -12.95
N GLY A 255 13.69 13.33 -12.33
CA GLY A 255 14.93 12.95 -11.64
C GLY A 255 14.96 13.25 -10.13
N TYR A 256 13.94 13.90 -9.56
CA TYR A 256 13.79 14.05 -8.11
C TYR A 256 13.38 12.76 -7.42
N ASN A 257 13.81 12.58 -6.17
CA ASN A 257 13.45 11.42 -5.36
C ASN A 257 12.17 11.71 -4.54
N ASP A 258 11.40 10.67 -4.25
CA ASP A 258 10.29 10.72 -3.28
C ASP A 258 10.67 9.88 -2.06
N ILE A 259 11.27 10.56 -1.07
CA ILE A 259 11.80 9.97 0.16
C ILE A 259 11.25 10.78 1.33
N GLU A 260 10.61 10.10 2.28
CA GLU A 260 10.10 10.74 3.50
C GLU A 260 11.25 11.35 4.32
N GLY A 261 11.08 12.61 4.74
CA GLY A 261 12.08 13.32 5.54
C GLY A 261 11.44 14.32 6.50
N ARG A 262 11.56 14.06 7.80
CA ARG A 262 11.05 14.92 8.88
C ARG A 262 12.21 15.57 9.63
N TRP A 263 12.42 16.86 9.36
CA TRP A 263 13.38 17.74 10.00
C TRP A 263 13.01 18.08 11.45
N LYS A 264 11.72 18.33 11.73
CA LYS A 264 11.25 18.69 13.07
C LYS A 264 11.18 17.50 14.03
N SER A 265 10.92 16.30 13.52
CA SER A 265 10.80 15.08 14.32
C SER A 265 12.13 14.34 14.31
N LYS A 266 12.97 14.60 15.31
CA LYS A 266 14.26 13.90 15.46
C LYS A 266 14.15 12.77 16.48
N ASN A 267 14.89 11.69 16.22
CA ASN A 267 15.07 10.57 17.15
C ASN A 267 16.55 10.46 17.56
N PRO A 268 17.13 11.46 18.25
CA PRO A 268 18.58 11.50 18.53
C PRO A 268 19.06 10.26 19.30
N HIS A 269 18.20 9.68 20.15
CA HIS A 269 18.50 8.46 20.90
C HIS A 269 18.86 7.25 20.02
N ARG A 270 18.44 7.23 18.75
CA ARG A 270 18.75 6.14 17.78
C ARG A 270 20.14 6.25 17.19
N THR A 271 20.73 7.44 17.19
CA THR A 271 21.97 7.74 16.45
C THR A 271 23.06 8.41 17.29
N GLU A 272 22.77 8.80 18.54
CA GLU A 272 23.74 9.44 19.44
C GLU A 272 24.72 8.41 20.05
N TYR A 273 24.31 7.15 20.16
CA TYR A 273 25.09 6.08 20.79
C TYR A 273 25.23 4.88 19.87
N VAL A 274 26.27 4.08 20.11
CA VAL A 274 26.51 2.81 19.42
C VAL A 274 25.47 1.78 19.87
N TRP A 275 24.91 1.06 18.91
CA TRP A 275 23.99 -0.05 19.11
C TRP A 275 24.65 -1.36 18.68
N GLN A 276 24.52 -2.39 19.50
CA GLN A 276 25.11 -3.70 19.25
C GLN A 276 24.02 -4.77 19.23
N VAL A 277 24.16 -5.74 18.33
CA VAL A 277 23.33 -6.94 18.29
C VAL A 277 23.76 -7.87 19.43
N ILE A 278 22.79 -8.38 20.19
CA ILE A 278 23.03 -9.29 21.30
C ILE A 278 22.13 -10.50 21.16
N ASP A 279 22.74 -11.66 21.28
CA ASP A 279 22.04 -12.93 21.31
C ASP A 279 21.45 -13.17 22.70
N THR A 280 20.12 -13.30 22.76
CA THR A 280 19.37 -13.76 23.92
C THR A 280 19.23 -15.28 23.87
N VAL A 281 19.93 -15.96 24.77
CA VAL A 281 19.63 -17.37 25.07
C VAL A 281 18.28 -17.42 25.80
N GLY A 282 17.25 -17.96 25.14
CA GLY A 282 15.93 -18.19 25.75
C GLY A 282 14.90 -17.04 25.67
N GLY A 283 15.10 -16.04 24.81
CA GLY A 283 14.12 -14.97 24.57
C GLY A 283 12.98 -15.38 23.63
N SER A 284 11.81 -14.75 23.76
CA SER A 284 10.59 -15.00 22.97
C SER A 284 10.62 -14.47 21.54
N ASP A 285 11.68 -13.76 21.15
CA ASP A 285 11.83 -13.24 19.78
C ASP A 285 12.34 -14.33 18.85
N GLN A 286 11.66 -14.49 17.71
CA GLN A 286 11.85 -15.60 16.75
C GLN A 286 13.30 -15.79 16.23
N HIS A 287 14.19 -14.81 16.43
CA HIS A 287 15.58 -14.85 15.96
C HIS A 287 16.62 -14.95 17.07
N GLY A 288 16.20 -14.85 18.34
CA GLY A 288 17.10 -14.92 19.48
C GLY A 288 18.13 -13.78 19.55
N SER A 289 18.02 -12.71 18.77
CA SER A 289 18.95 -11.57 18.79
C SER A 289 18.19 -10.22 18.73
N HIS A 290 18.63 -9.23 19.51
CA HIS A 290 18.05 -7.88 19.49
C HIS A 290 19.12 -6.79 19.61
N LEU A 291 18.77 -5.55 19.27
CA LEU A 291 19.64 -4.40 19.46
C LEU A 291 19.62 -3.90 20.90
N ARG A 292 20.80 -3.75 21.49
CA ARG A 292 21.00 -3.08 22.77
C ARG A 292 21.81 -1.79 22.57
N LYS A 293 21.30 -0.70 23.14
CA LYS A 293 22.02 0.57 23.22
C LYS A 293 23.22 0.41 24.14
N THR A 294 24.39 0.87 23.72
CA THR A 294 25.58 0.94 24.57
C THR A 294 25.72 2.34 25.20
N ASN A 295 26.70 2.49 26.09
CA ASN A 295 27.07 3.80 26.65
C ASN A 295 28.11 4.54 25.80
N GLU A 296 28.57 3.96 24.69
CA GLU A 296 29.55 4.57 23.79
C GLU A 296 28.86 5.62 22.91
N LYS A 297 29.30 6.87 23.00
CA LYS A 297 28.78 7.97 22.20
C LYS A 297 29.39 7.95 20.80
N LYS A 298 28.56 8.08 19.78
CA LYS A 298 29.03 8.15 18.39
C LYS A 298 29.71 9.47 18.10
N LYS A 299 30.70 9.44 17.20
CA LYS A 299 31.26 10.65 16.57
C LYS A 299 30.16 11.37 15.78
N PRO A 300 30.28 12.69 15.55
CA PRO A 300 29.38 13.40 14.64
C PRO A 300 29.32 12.73 13.26
N PRO A 301 28.18 12.79 12.54
CA PRO A 301 28.09 12.25 11.20
C PRO A 301 29.04 12.98 10.25
N PRO A 302 29.56 12.30 9.20
CA PRO A 302 30.53 12.88 8.28
C PRO A 302 29.92 14.05 7.47
N GLY A 303 30.77 14.88 6.86
CA GLY A 303 30.32 15.94 5.96
C GLY A 303 29.41 17.00 6.60
N ASN A 304 29.46 17.16 7.93
CA ASN A 304 28.64 18.11 8.68
C ASN A 304 27.13 17.99 8.35
N MET A 305 26.66 16.77 8.10
CA MET A 305 25.27 16.51 7.75
C MET A 305 24.37 16.48 8.99
N GLU A 306 23.15 16.94 8.83
CA GLU A 306 22.12 16.82 9.86
C GLU A 306 21.35 15.52 9.65
N ILE A 307 21.24 14.70 10.71
CA ILE A 307 20.48 13.44 10.64
C ILE A 307 18.99 13.75 10.50
N ILE A 308 18.40 13.27 9.40
CA ILE A 308 16.99 13.45 9.08
C ILE A 308 16.26 12.13 9.27
N LYS A 309 15.17 12.17 10.04
CA LYS A 309 14.28 11.03 10.19
C LYS A 309 13.50 10.82 8.90
N GLY A 310 13.35 9.58 8.46
CA GLY A 310 12.58 9.23 7.28
C GLY A 310 11.90 7.88 7.42
N SER A 311 11.64 7.27 6.27
CA SER A 311 11.11 5.91 6.12
C SER A 311 12.14 5.01 5.46
N ALA A 312 12.02 3.71 5.69
CA ALA A 312 12.79 2.70 4.98
C ALA A 312 12.47 2.67 3.47
N TYR A 313 11.30 3.18 3.06
CA TYR A 313 10.77 3.06 1.71
C TYR A 313 10.80 4.39 0.94
N GLY A 314 11.02 4.30 -0.37
CA GLY A 314 11.09 5.48 -1.24
C GLY A 314 10.99 5.16 -2.73
N ALA A 315 10.89 6.22 -3.54
CA ALA A 315 11.16 6.17 -4.97
C ALA A 315 12.48 6.91 -5.27
N PHE A 316 13.47 6.15 -5.72
CA PHE A 316 14.83 6.61 -5.88
C PHE A 316 15.15 6.78 -7.36
N SER A 317 15.60 7.97 -7.78
CA SER A 317 16.13 8.14 -9.13
C SER A 317 17.38 7.28 -9.33
N ARG A 318 17.62 6.84 -10.57
CA ARG A 318 18.86 6.11 -10.88
C ARG A 318 20.11 6.87 -10.46
N ALA A 319 20.16 8.17 -10.73
CA ALA A 319 21.29 9.02 -10.38
C ALA A 319 21.53 9.06 -8.85
N PHE A 320 20.47 9.01 -8.04
CA PHE A 320 20.60 8.90 -6.58
C PHE A 320 21.24 7.57 -6.17
N ILE A 321 20.82 6.45 -6.77
CA ILE A 321 21.39 5.13 -6.48
C ILE A 321 22.86 5.06 -6.93
N GLU A 322 23.20 5.64 -8.08
CA GLU A 322 24.58 5.77 -8.55
C GLU A 322 25.43 6.61 -7.58
N PHE A 323 24.88 7.70 -7.06
CA PHE A 323 25.52 8.51 -6.02
C PHE A 323 25.75 7.69 -4.74
N VAL A 324 24.74 6.97 -4.24
CA VAL A 324 24.87 6.09 -3.06
C VAL A 324 25.98 5.05 -3.26
N HIS A 325 26.15 4.54 -4.48
CA HIS A 325 27.16 3.54 -4.80
C HIS A 325 28.57 4.10 -5.01
N THR A 326 28.72 5.32 -5.52
CA THR A 326 30.02 5.86 -5.94
C THR A 326 30.57 6.93 -5.01
N SER A 327 29.71 7.73 -4.38
CA SER A 327 30.09 8.88 -3.56
C SER A 327 30.84 8.47 -2.29
N PRO A 328 32.05 9.03 -2.03
CA PRO A 328 32.77 8.81 -0.78
C PRO A 328 31.96 9.21 0.45
N ILE A 329 31.28 10.36 0.41
CA ILE A 329 30.50 10.85 1.55
C ILE A 329 29.29 9.96 1.86
N ALA A 330 28.66 9.37 0.83
CA ALA A 330 27.56 8.43 1.04
C ALA A 330 28.06 7.13 1.69
N LYS A 331 29.23 6.62 1.27
CA LYS A 331 29.87 5.43 1.85
C LYS A 331 30.32 5.66 3.29
N GLU A 332 30.98 6.77 3.57
CA GLU A 332 31.38 7.14 4.93
C GLU A 332 30.17 7.25 5.85
N PHE A 333 29.07 7.84 5.37
CA PHE A 333 27.84 7.92 6.14
C PHE A 333 27.18 6.55 6.35
N LEU A 334 27.19 5.70 5.32
CA LEU A 334 26.70 4.32 5.44
C LEU A 334 27.45 3.55 6.52
N ASP A 335 28.78 3.64 6.52
CA ASP A 335 29.63 3.01 7.52
C ASP A 335 29.38 3.58 8.91
N TRP A 336 29.19 4.91 9.02
CA TRP A 336 28.79 5.55 10.27
C TRP A 336 27.42 5.06 10.78
N SER A 337 26.48 4.71 9.89
CA SER A 337 25.14 4.24 10.25
C SER A 337 25.07 2.75 10.67
N ARG A 338 26.13 1.95 10.49
CA ARG A 338 26.10 0.48 10.70
C ARG A 338 25.69 0.04 12.10
N ASP A 339 26.07 0.81 13.11
CA ASP A 339 25.86 0.55 14.54
C ASP A 339 24.88 1.58 15.14
N THR A 340 23.89 1.99 14.36
CA THR A 340 22.76 2.81 14.79
C THR A 340 21.47 1.99 14.86
N TYR A 341 20.44 2.53 15.51
CA TYR A 341 19.10 1.93 15.54
C TYR A 341 18.25 2.40 14.36
N SER A 342 17.71 1.46 13.59
CA SER A 342 16.92 1.68 12.37
C SER A 342 17.62 2.62 11.36
N PRO A 343 18.79 2.24 10.81
CA PRO A 343 19.50 3.05 9.82
C PRO A 343 18.73 3.27 8.51
N ASP A 344 17.88 2.33 8.14
CA ASP A 344 16.92 2.47 7.04
C ASP A 344 15.97 3.66 7.21
N GLU A 345 15.64 4.05 8.44
CA GLU A 345 14.77 5.20 8.75
C GLU A 345 15.52 6.53 8.89
N HIS A 346 16.79 6.63 8.49
CA HIS A 346 17.48 7.92 8.41
C HIS A 346 18.51 8.04 7.31
N TYR A 347 19.09 6.93 6.82
CA TYR A 347 20.14 6.96 5.81
C TYR A 347 19.68 7.66 4.52
N TRP A 348 18.55 7.22 3.97
CA TRP A 348 17.97 7.77 2.74
C TRP A 348 17.61 9.25 2.87
N ALA A 349 16.88 9.58 3.93
CA ALA A 349 16.41 10.94 4.18
C ALA A 349 17.58 11.89 4.43
N THR A 350 18.59 11.47 5.19
CA THR A 350 19.76 12.30 5.48
C THR A 350 20.52 12.65 4.19
N LEU A 351 20.78 11.66 3.31
CA LEU A 351 21.43 11.95 2.02
C LEU A 351 20.56 12.83 1.12
N ASN A 352 19.24 12.66 1.14
CA ASN A 352 18.34 13.37 0.24
C ASN A 352 18.05 14.82 0.65
N TYR A 353 18.10 15.17 1.94
CA TYR A 353 17.67 16.48 2.45
C TYR A 353 18.83 17.42 2.86
N ASN A 354 20.06 16.93 2.92
CA ASN A 354 21.22 17.79 3.15
C ASN A 354 21.67 18.44 1.83
N THR A 355 21.18 19.66 1.58
CA THR A 355 21.36 20.38 0.29
C THR A 355 22.82 20.61 -0.10
N HIS A 356 23.72 20.76 0.87
CA HIS A 356 25.16 20.96 0.64
C HIS A 356 25.87 19.72 0.11
N LEU A 357 25.25 18.54 0.17
CA LEU A 357 25.79 17.31 -0.40
C LEU A 357 25.62 17.27 -1.93
N HIS A 358 24.79 18.15 -2.50
CA HIS A 358 24.46 18.17 -3.93
C HIS A 358 23.97 16.80 -4.46
N THR A 359 23.29 16.04 -3.59
CA THR A 359 22.77 14.71 -3.88
C THR A 359 21.82 14.74 -5.09
N PRO A 360 21.99 13.87 -6.11
CA PRO A 360 21.10 13.81 -7.26
C PRO A 360 19.64 13.54 -6.87
N GLY A 361 18.73 14.34 -7.42
CA GLY A 361 17.31 14.28 -7.08
C GLY A 361 16.96 14.73 -5.66
N GLY A 362 17.95 15.27 -4.93
CA GLY A 362 17.81 15.75 -3.56
C GLY A 362 16.84 16.91 -3.41
N TYR A 363 16.29 17.03 -2.21
CA TYR A 363 15.36 18.09 -1.87
C TYR A 363 16.11 19.42 -1.72
N LYS A 364 15.53 20.52 -2.22
CA LYS A 364 16.24 21.81 -2.38
C LYS A 364 16.07 22.78 -1.20
N ALA A 365 15.16 22.51 -0.28
CA ALA A 365 14.83 23.41 0.82
C ALA A 365 14.82 22.66 2.17
N LYS A 366 15.18 23.34 3.26
CA LYS A 366 15.01 22.78 4.60
C LYS A 366 13.54 22.90 5.04
N SER A 367 12.70 21.97 4.61
CA SER A 367 11.29 21.90 5.03
C SER A 367 10.87 20.45 5.29
N ASP A 368 9.74 20.30 5.98
CA ASP A 368 9.02 19.03 6.12
C ASP A 368 7.92 18.99 5.04
N PRO A 369 8.19 18.50 3.82
CA PRO A 369 7.15 18.39 2.81
C PRO A 369 6.11 17.35 3.28
N ALA A 370 4.92 17.78 3.70
CA ALA A 370 3.86 16.89 4.19
C ALA A 370 3.23 15.97 3.11
N ASN A 371 3.83 15.88 1.91
CA ASN A 371 3.22 15.35 0.70
C ASN A 371 4.06 14.25 0.02
N TRP A 372 4.75 13.40 0.78
CA TRP A 372 5.37 12.19 0.22
C TRP A 372 4.31 11.24 -0.32
N THR A 373 4.63 10.56 -1.42
CA THR A 373 3.70 9.60 -2.04
C THR A 373 4.29 8.21 -2.16
N ALA A 374 5.53 7.99 -1.73
CA ALA A 374 6.16 6.67 -1.83
C ALA A 374 5.30 5.58 -1.17
N ARG A 375 4.80 5.80 0.06
CA ARG A 375 4.04 4.80 0.83
C ARG A 375 2.91 5.39 1.64
N PHE A 376 1.77 4.69 1.59
CA PHE A 376 0.71 4.84 2.57
C PHE A 376 0.87 3.79 3.67
N VAL A 377 0.98 4.25 4.91
CA VAL A 377 0.99 3.41 6.11
C VAL A 377 0.01 4.00 7.09
N ASN A 378 -0.94 3.22 7.60
CA ASN A 378 -1.83 3.67 8.66
C ASN A 378 -1.22 3.31 10.02
N TRP A 379 -0.70 4.31 10.74
CA TRP A 379 -0.11 4.17 12.07
C TRP A 379 -1.15 4.31 13.19
N GLY A 380 -2.44 4.27 12.84
CA GLY A 380 -3.56 4.51 13.75
C GLY A 380 -4.10 5.94 13.69
N GLU A 381 -3.67 6.76 12.73
CA GLU A 381 -4.26 8.09 12.52
C GLU A 381 -5.68 8.02 11.95
N SER A 382 -6.01 6.92 11.25
CA SER A 382 -7.34 6.61 10.77
C SER A 382 -7.81 5.25 11.29
N ASN A 383 -9.14 5.03 11.25
CA ASN A 383 -9.70 3.73 11.59
C ASN A 383 -9.01 2.61 10.79
N CYS A 384 -8.64 1.56 11.51
CA CYS A 384 -8.14 0.32 10.94
C CYS A 384 -9.17 -0.76 11.25
N TYR A 385 -9.78 -1.32 10.22
CA TYR A 385 -10.82 -2.34 10.37
C TYR A 385 -10.26 -3.76 10.19
N GLY A 386 -9.05 -3.90 9.66
CA GLY A 386 -8.27 -5.12 9.73
C GLY A 386 -7.62 -5.35 11.10
N ARG A 387 -6.33 -5.68 11.13
CA ARG A 387 -5.61 -6.03 12.38
C ARG A 387 -4.47 -5.07 12.66
N ILE A 388 -4.36 -4.55 13.88
CA ILE A 388 -3.21 -3.74 14.29
C ILE A 388 -2.11 -4.67 14.79
N ILE A 389 -0.97 -4.69 14.09
CA ILE A 389 0.21 -5.45 14.49
C ILE A 389 1.39 -4.49 14.64
N ARG A 390 1.91 -4.37 15.87
CA ARG A 390 3.00 -3.45 16.23
C ARG A 390 2.69 -1.98 15.89
N GLY A 391 1.45 -1.56 16.10
CA GLY A 391 0.99 -0.18 15.84
C GLY A 391 0.76 0.17 14.37
N ILE A 392 0.85 -0.79 13.45
CA ILE A 392 0.59 -0.61 12.02
C ILE A 392 -0.64 -1.42 11.62
N CYS A 393 -1.55 -0.81 10.86
CA CYS A 393 -2.70 -1.49 10.29
C CYS A 393 -2.28 -2.53 9.24
N VAL A 394 -2.70 -3.79 9.44
CA VAL A 394 -2.85 -4.78 8.38
C VAL A 394 -4.23 -4.56 7.78
N PHE A 395 -4.28 -4.06 6.55
CA PHE A 395 -5.54 -3.72 5.89
C PHE A 395 -6.41 -4.96 5.66
N GLY A 396 -7.68 -4.85 5.98
CA GLY A 396 -8.72 -5.84 5.70
C GLY A 396 -9.74 -5.36 4.68
N THR A 397 -10.75 -6.20 4.42
CA THR A 397 -11.78 -5.99 3.40
C THR A 397 -12.55 -4.70 3.61
N VAL A 398 -12.82 -4.36 4.88
CA VAL A 398 -13.53 -3.13 5.28
C VAL A 398 -12.67 -1.88 5.00
N ASP A 399 -11.35 -2.00 4.92
CA ASP A 399 -10.45 -0.87 4.66
C ASP A 399 -10.34 -0.52 3.16
N LEU A 400 -10.81 -1.39 2.25
CA LEU A 400 -10.67 -1.23 0.78
C LEU A 400 -11.11 0.14 0.23
N PRO A 401 -12.27 0.72 0.63
CA PRO A 401 -12.69 2.03 0.14
C PRO A 401 -11.68 3.15 0.44
N THR A 402 -10.96 3.04 1.56
CA THR A 402 -9.96 4.03 1.98
C THR A 402 -8.69 3.97 1.15
N LEU A 403 -8.47 2.89 0.39
CA LEU A 403 -7.29 2.65 -0.44
C LEU A 403 -7.48 3.11 -1.89
N PHE A 404 -8.73 3.16 -2.37
CA PHE A 404 -9.06 3.37 -3.79
C PHE A 404 -8.50 4.69 -4.37
N ASN A 405 -8.64 5.80 -3.63
CA ASN A 405 -8.29 7.17 -4.08
C ASN A 405 -7.00 7.72 -3.44
N ARG A 406 -6.16 6.87 -2.87
CA ARG A 406 -4.89 7.29 -2.24
C ARG A 406 -3.90 7.84 -3.29
N ARG A 407 -3.07 8.83 -2.93
CA ARG A 407 -2.00 9.36 -3.83
C ARG A 407 -0.85 8.39 -3.93
N GLU A 408 -0.66 7.66 -2.85
CA GLU A 408 0.55 6.93 -2.61
C GLU A 408 0.72 5.83 -3.67
N LEU A 409 1.97 5.47 -3.93
CA LEU A 409 2.30 4.49 -4.95
C LEU A 409 1.93 3.08 -4.49
N PHE A 410 2.15 2.77 -3.21
CA PHE A 410 1.84 1.50 -2.57
C PHE A 410 1.32 1.72 -1.15
N ALA A 411 0.67 0.70 -0.59
CA ALA A 411 0.20 0.65 0.78
C ALA A 411 0.90 -0.46 1.58
N ASN A 412 1.14 -0.20 2.87
CA ASN A 412 1.64 -1.15 3.85
C ASN A 412 0.67 -1.22 5.07
N LYS A 413 0.22 -2.40 5.54
CA LYS A 413 0.60 -3.77 5.13
C LYS A 413 -0.58 -4.67 4.81
N PHE A 414 -0.30 -5.72 4.05
CA PHE A 414 -1.21 -6.81 3.69
C PHE A 414 -0.60 -8.16 4.06
N HIS A 415 -1.44 -9.07 4.51
CA HIS A 415 -1.07 -10.46 4.73
C HIS A 415 -2.21 -11.36 4.27
N LEU A 416 -1.91 -12.33 3.40
CA LEU A 416 -2.91 -13.29 2.92
C LEU A 416 -3.59 -14.08 4.05
N ASN A 417 -2.88 -14.38 5.13
CA ASN A 417 -3.43 -15.08 6.30
C ASN A 417 -4.29 -14.18 7.22
N ALA A 418 -4.24 -12.86 7.04
CA ALA A 418 -5.03 -11.92 7.83
C ALA A 418 -6.36 -11.62 7.15
N ASP A 419 -6.32 -11.28 5.86
CA ASP A 419 -7.50 -11.03 5.04
C ASP A 419 -7.14 -11.24 3.54
N PRO A 420 -7.42 -12.43 2.98
CA PRO A 420 -7.10 -12.74 1.60
C PRO A 420 -8.07 -12.10 0.59
N ILE A 421 -9.26 -11.68 1.04
CA ILE A 421 -10.25 -10.98 0.20
C ILE A 421 -9.76 -9.56 -0.10
N ALA A 422 -9.26 -8.86 0.91
CA ALA A 422 -8.65 -7.53 0.74
C ALA A 422 -7.50 -7.56 -0.28
N TYR A 423 -6.64 -8.58 -0.19
CA TYR A 423 -5.54 -8.79 -1.13
C TYR A 423 -6.06 -9.06 -2.55
N GLN A 424 -7.03 -9.98 -2.71
CA GLN A 424 -7.65 -10.30 -4.00
C GLN A 424 -8.23 -9.04 -4.66
N CYS A 425 -8.99 -8.24 -3.92
CA CYS A 425 -9.64 -7.08 -4.50
C CYS A 425 -8.68 -5.97 -4.90
N LEU A 426 -7.60 -5.75 -4.14
CA LEU A 426 -6.58 -4.80 -4.56
C LEU A 426 -5.79 -5.33 -5.78
N GLU A 427 -5.51 -6.63 -5.85
CA GLU A 427 -4.92 -7.27 -7.04
C GLU A 427 -5.80 -7.08 -8.28
N GLU A 428 -7.10 -7.38 -8.17
CA GLU A 428 -8.07 -7.24 -9.26
C GLU A 428 -8.18 -5.78 -9.73
N LEU A 429 -8.24 -4.82 -8.79
CA LEU A 429 -8.28 -3.40 -9.10
C LEU A 429 -7.07 -2.98 -9.95
N ILE A 430 -5.85 -3.37 -9.56
CA ILE A 430 -4.63 -2.96 -10.25
C ILE A 430 -4.50 -3.64 -11.63
N ILE A 431 -4.94 -4.89 -11.75
CA ILE A 431 -5.01 -5.60 -13.04
C ILE A 431 -6.02 -4.89 -13.97
N ASN A 432 -7.20 -4.54 -13.46
CA ASN A 432 -8.23 -3.85 -14.26
C ASN A 432 -7.78 -2.45 -14.69
N LYS A 433 -7.17 -1.66 -13.78
CA LYS A 433 -6.55 -0.37 -14.12
C LYS A 433 -5.50 -0.52 -15.24
N SER A 434 -4.72 -1.59 -15.20
CA SER A 434 -3.67 -1.86 -16.19
C SER A 434 -4.23 -2.24 -17.57
N LYS A 435 -5.37 -2.95 -17.65
CA LYS A 435 -6.01 -3.35 -18.92
C LYS A 435 -6.67 -2.18 -19.64
N LEU A 436 -7.25 -1.27 -18.89
CA LEU A 436 -8.09 -0.20 -19.42
C LEU A 436 -7.30 1.07 -19.80
N ASP A 437 -5.98 1.10 -19.57
CA ASP A 437 -5.10 2.29 -19.59
C ASP A 437 -5.85 3.54 -19.11
N LEU A 438 -6.60 3.38 -18.01
CA LEU A 438 -7.51 4.42 -17.55
C LEU A 438 -6.69 5.70 -17.38
N PRO A 439 -7.20 6.84 -17.87
CA PRO A 439 -6.59 8.12 -17.54
C PRO A 439 -6.48 8.19 -16.02
N LEU A 440 -5.33 8.66 -15.52
CA LEU A 440 -5.18 8.99 -14.11
C LEU A 440 -6.40 9.82 -13.71
N ASN A 441 -7.27 9.29 -12.86
CA ASN A 441 -8.18 10.14 -12.11
C ASN A 441 -7.27 11.07 -11.31
N ASP A 442 -7.12 12.30 -11.78
CA ASP A 442 -6.20 13.33 -11.30
C ASP A 442 -4.68 13.08 -11.50
N ALA A 443 -4.16 13.40 -12.68
CA ALA A 443 -2.75 13.78 -12.87
C ALA A 443 -2.37 15.13 -12.20
N THR A 444 -3.29 15.69 -11.42
CA THR A 444 -3.27 16.95 -10.65
C THR A 444 -2.98 16.73 -9.17
N PHE A 445 -2.93 15.47 -8.70
CA PHE A 445 -2.76 15.13 -7.28
C PHE A 445 -1.30 15.05 -6.81
N TYR A 446 -0.35 15.09 -7.75
CA TYR A 446 1.08 15.22 -7.47
C TYR A 446 1.44 16.70 -7.48
N PRO A 447 2.20 17.19 -6.48
CA PRO A 447 2.40 18.62 -6.30
C PRO A 447 3.14 19.22 -7.50
N LYS A 448 2.37 19.84 -8.41
CA LYS A 448 2.83 21.05 -9.09
C LYS A 448 2.61 22.17 -8.10
N SER A 449 3.67 22.85 -7.74
CA SER A 449 3.62 24.09 -6.97
C SER A 449 2.60 25.06 -7.57
N ASP A 450 1.66 25.50 -6.72
CA ASP A 450 0.66 26.60 -6.85
C ASP A 450 -0.84 26.16 -6.93
N PRO A 451 -1.66 26.33 -5.86
CA PRO A 451 -2.99 25.71 -5.73
C PRO A 451 -4.19 26.48 -6.34
N ALA A 452 -4.01 27.59 -7.04
CA ALA A 452 -5.14 28.49 -7.33
C ALA A 452 -5.92 28.25 -8.65
N ASN A 453 -5.56 27.28 -9.50
CA ASN A 453 -6.07 27.22 -10.89
C ASN A 453 -6.54 25.84 -11.36
N TRP A 454 -7.50 25.22 -10.68
CA TRP A 454 -8.15 23.98 -11.17
C TRP A 454 -9.36 24.30 -12.06
N THR A 455 -9.44 23.67 -13.24
CA THR A 455 -10.50 23.96 -14.23
C THR A 455 -11.21 22.73 -14.77
N ALA A 456 -10.81 21.53 -14.36
CA ALA A 456 -11.40 20.31 -14.92
C ALA A 456 -12.81 20.06 -14.38
N ARG A 457 -12.99 20.12 -13.05
CA ARG A 457 -14.25 19.68 -12.42
C ARG A 457 -14.56 20.46 -11.16
N PHE A 458 -15.78 20.98 -11.09
CA PHE A 458 -16.36 21.53 -9.87
C PHE A 458 -17.04 20.41 -9.07
N VAL A 459 -16.67 20.27 -7.80
CA VAL A 459 -17.32 19.38 -6.83
C VAL A 459 -17.72 20.25 -5.63
N ASN A 460 -18.98 20.21 -5.23
CA ASN A 460 -19.39 20.83 -3.96
C ASN A 460 -19.42 19.78 -2.86
N TRP A 461 -18.43 19.81 -1.97
CA TRP A 461 -18.27 18.91 -0.83
C TRP A 461 -19.20 19.24 0.36
N GLY A 462 -20.24 20.06 0.14
CA GLY A 462 -21.13 20.55 1.19
C GLY A 462 -20.60 21.77 1.95
N GLU A 463 -19.47 22.33 1.52
CA GLU A 463 -18.87 23.55 2.06
C GLU A 463 -19.64 24.82 1.64
N SER A 464 -20.44 24.73 0.57
CA SER A 464 -21.32 25.78 0.08
C SER A 464 -22.75 25.27 -0.04
N ASN A 465 -23.73 26.18 -0.05
CA ASN A 465 -25.15 25.82 -0.10
C ASN A 465 -25.42 24.80 -1.23
N CYS A 466 -25.94 23.64 -0.84
CA CYS A 466 -26.39 22.58 -1.74
C CYS A 466 -27.90 22.49 -1.59
N TYR A 467 -28.63 22.83 -2.65
CA TYR A 467 -30.09 22.81 -2.66
C TYR A 467 -30.66 21.54 -3.29
N GLY A 468 -29.83 20.76 -3.98
CA GLY A 468 -30.13 19.39 -4.38
C GLY A 468 -30.02 18.40 -3.22
N ARG A 469 -29.39 17.25 -3.45
CA ARG A 469 -29.26 16.19 -2.43
C ARG A 469 -27.82 15.94 -2.07
N ILE A 470 -27.48 16.00 -0.79
CA ILE A 470 -26.16 15.56 -0.33
C ILE A 470 -26.15 14.04 -0.29
N ILE A 471 -25.33 13.42 -1.13
CA ILE A 471 -25.13 11.97 -1.16
C ILE A 471 -23.66 11.70 -0.91
N ARG A 472 -23.36 11.01 0.19
CA ARG A 472 -21.99 10.68 0.63
C ARG A 472 -21.11 11.93 0.77
N GLY A 473 -21.64 13.00 1.36
CA GLY A 473 -20.91 14.26 1.60
C GLY A 473 -20.65 15.11 0.35
N ILE A 474 -21.21 14.73 -0.81
CA ILE A 474 -21.10 15.47 -2.06
C ILE A 474 -22.47 15.95 -2.47
N CYS A 475 -22.57 17.22 -2.87
CA CYS A 475 -23.78 17.77 -3.44
C CYS A 475 -24.09 17.13 -4.79
N VAL A 476 -25.26 16.50 -4.88
CA VAL A 476 -25.91 16.17 -6.13
C VAL A 476 -26.73 17.37 -6.53
N PHE A 477 -26.30 18.08 -7.57
CA PHE A 477 -26.89 19.35 -7.98
C PHE A 477 -28.35 19.17 -8.42
N GLY A 478 -29.23 19.97 -7.82
CA GLY A 478 -30.63 20.11 -8.20
C GLY A 478 -30.88 21.39 -8.99
N THR A 479 -32.13 21.62 -9.36
CA THR A 479 -32.54 22.73 -10.23
C THR A 479 -32.15 24.10 -9.66
N VAL A 480 -32.21 24.24 -8.33
CA VAL A 480 -31.85 25.46 -7.60
C VAL A 480 -30.33 25.71 -7.57
N ASP A 481 -29.52 24.68 -7.81
CA ASP A 481 -28.06 24.81 -7.85
C ASP A 481 -27.52 25.28 -9.21
N LEU A 482 -28.34 25.21 -10.27
CA LEU A 482 -27.91 25.55 -11.64
C LEU A 482 -27.33 26.97 -11.80
N PRO A 483 -27.88 28.03 -11.16
CA PRO A 483 -27.26 29.36 -11.22
C PRO A 483 -25.84 29.40 -10.65
N THR A 484 -25.55 28.58 -9.63
CA THR A 484 -24.21 28.45 -9.04
C THR A 484 -23.22 27.82 -10.03
N LEU A 485 -23.70 27.01 -10.97
CA LEU A 485 -22.90 26.36 -12.01
C LEU A 485 -22.71 27.23 -13.25
N PHE A 486 -23.64 28.15 -13.52
CA PHE A 486 -23.66 28.95 -14.74
C PHE A 486 -22.38 29.78 -14.97
N ASN A 487 -21.76 30.27 -13.89
CA ASN A 487 -20.56 31.11 -13.93
C ASN A 487 -19.28 30.39 -13.46
N ARG A 488 -19.31 29.06 -13.35
CA ARG A 488 -18.14 28.28 -12.97
C ARG A 488 -17.11 28.25 -14.10
N ARG A 489 -15.83 28.24 -13.74
CA ARG A 489 -14.70 28.19 -14.67
C ARG A 489 -14.28 26.74 -14.97
N GLU A 490 -14.84 25.81 -14.21
CA GLU A 490 -14.63 24.40 -14.33
C GLU A 490 -15.44 23.83 -15.51
N LEU A 491 -14.83 22.91 -16.27
CA LEU A 491 -15.40 22.35 -17.49
C LEU A 491 -16.53 21.35 -17.22
N PHE A 492 -16.49 20.69 -16.06
CA PHE A 492 -17.47 19.69 -15.65
C PHE A 492 -18.00 19.99 -14.24
N ALA A 493 -19.25 19.66 -13.97
CA ALA A 493 -19.85 19.71 -12.64
C ALA A 493 -20.12 18.28 -12.14
N ASN A 494 -19.73 17.99 -10.90
CA ASN A 494 -19.90 16.70 -10.23
C ASN A 494 -20.73 16.89 -8.93
N LYS A 495 -21.93 16.28 -8.79
CA LYS A 495 -22.59 15.33 -9.72
C LYS A 495 -24.06 15.66 -9.96
N PHE A 496 -24.58 15.13 -11.06
CA PHE A 496 -26.00 15.03 -11.35
C PHE A 496 -26.42 13.57 -11.27
N HIS A 497 -27.64 13.32 -10.80
CA HIS A 497 -28.28 12.02 -10.88
C HIS A 497 -29.71 12.22 -11.35
N LEU A 498 -30.11 11.50 -12.39
CA LEU A 498 -31.49 11.53 -12.92
C LEU A 498 -32.53 11.16 -11.85
N ASN A 499 -32.15 10.30 -10.90
CA ASN A 499 -33.00 9.88 -9.78
C ASN A 499 -33.09 10.92 -8.66
N ALA A 500 -32.24 11.95 -8.66
CA ALA A 500 -32.23 12.99 -7.65
C ALA A 500 -33.04 14.21 -8.09
N ASP A 501 -32.74 14.74 -9.29
CA ASP A 501 -33.49 15.84 -9.92
C ASP A 501 -33.26 15.79 -11.45
N PRO A 502 -34.18 15.18 -12.21
CA PRO A 502 -34.03 15.06 -13.66
C PRO A 502 -34.18 16.41 -14.38
N ILE A 503 -34.88 17.38 -13.79
CA ILE A 503 -35.07 18.73 -14.36
C ILE A 503 -33.74 19.46 -14.37
N ALA A 504 -32.96 19.35 -13.29
CA ALA A 504 -31.63 19.94 -13.21
C ALA A 504 -30.71 19.46 -14.34
N TYR A 505 -30.75 18.15 -14.63
CA TYR A 505 -30.00 17.55 -15.72
C TYR A 505 -30.47 18.06 -17.08
N GLN A 506 -31.78 18.05 -17.33
CA GLN A 506 -32.38 18.51 -18.59
C GLN A 506 -32.10 19.99 -18.86
N CYS A 507 -32.21 20.87 -17.87
CA CYS A 507 -31.92 22.29 -18.02
C CYS A 507 -30.44 22.55 -18.29
N LEU A 508 -29.52 21.78 -17.68
CA LEU A 508 -28.10 21.90 -18.00
C LEU A 508 -27.79 21.39 -19.41
N GLU A 509 -28.40 20.28 -19.82
CA GLU A 509 -28.30 19.75 -21.20
C GLU A 509 -28.79 20.78 -22.22
N GLU A 510 -29.99 21.34 -22.01
CA GLU A 510 -30.57 22.38 -22.86
C GLU A 510 -29.66 23.63 -22.92
N LEU A 511 -29.12 24.07 -21.78
CA LEU A 511 -28.19 25.19 -21.73
C LEU A 511 -26.94 24.94 -22.58
N ILE A 512 -26.33 23.74 -22.48
CA ILE A 512 -25.13 23.39 -23.25
C ILE A 512 -25.46 23.30 -24.75
N ILE A 513 -26.60 22.72 -25.11
CA ILE A 513 -27.07 22.65 -26.50
C ILE A 513 -27.29 24.07 -27.06
N ASN A 514 -27.95 24.94 -26.30
CA ASN A 514 -28.21 26.31 -26.73
C ASN A 514 -26.93 27.15 -26.82
N LYS A 515 -25.98 27.00 -25.88
CA LYS A 515 -24.64 27.61 -25.97
C LYS A 515 -23.90 27.17 -27.23
N SER A 516 -24.00 25.89 -27.59
CA SER A 516 -23.36 25.32 -28.79
C SER A 516 -23.98 25.82 -30.10
N LYS A 517 -25.29 26.12 -30.11
CA LYS A 517 -25.99 26.64 -31.29
C LYS A 517 -25.78 28.14 -31.51
N LEU A 518 -25.62 28.89 -30.43
CA LEU A 518 -25.54 30.36 -30.46
C LEU A 518 -24.10 30.89 -30.50
N ASP A 519 -23.10 30.01 -30.47
CA ASP A 519 -21.66 30.32 -30.48
C ASP A 519 -21.30 31.45 -29.50
N LEU A 520 -21.90 31.38 -28.30
CA LEU A 520 -21.79 32.43 -27.30
C LEU A 520 -20.34 32.54 -26.79
N PRO A 521 -19.78 33.76 -26.70
CA PRO A 521 -18.39 33.95 -26.27
C PRO A 521 -18.19 33.46 -24.82
N LEU A 522 -17.02 32.87 -24.55
CA LEU A 522 -16.58 32.53 -23.20
C LEU A 522 -16.63 33.78 -22.29
N ASN A 523 -17.40 33.72 -21.20
CA ASN A 523 -17.60 34.83 -20.27
C ASN A 523 -16.27 35.42 -19.73
N ASP A 524 -15.20 34.62 -19.65
CA ASP A 524 -13.84 35.05 -19.27
C ASP A 524 -12.79 34.09 -19.86
N ALA A 525 -12.39 34.32 -21.12
CA ALA A 525 -11.32 33.53 -21.76
C ALA A 525 -9.91 33.84 -21.20
N THR A 526 -9.76 34.96 -20.48
CA THR A 526 -8.49 35.43 -19.92
C THR A 526 -7.93 34.49 -18.85
N PHE A 527 -8.81 33.84 -18.09
CA PHE A 527 -8.41 32.82 -17.12
C PHE A 527 -7.75 31.60 -17.78
N TYR A 528 -8.37 31.03 -18.83
CA TYR A 528 -7.80 29.89 -19.55
C TYR A 528 -6.49 30.23 -20.26
N ARG A 529 -6.35 31.46 -20.78
CA ARG A 529 -5.11 31.94 -21.42
C ARG A 529 -3.94 32.16 -20.47
N ARG A 530 -4.19 32.25 -19.16
CA ARG A 530 -3.16 32.45 -18.12
C ARG A 530 -2.83 31.17 -17.37
N MET A 531 -3.27 30.02 -17.86
CA MET A 531 -2.94 28.74 -17.26
C MET A 531 -1.42 28.54 -17.23
N PRO A 532 -0.84 28.12 -16.09
CA PRO A 532 0.62 28.07 -15.90
C PRO A 532 1.36 27.21 -16.94
N PHE A 533 0.69 26.24 -17.56
CA PHE A 533 1.27 25.36 -18.58
C PHE A 533 1.20 25.92 -20.02
N LEU A 534 0.53 27.06 -20.23
CA LEU A 534 0.45 27.76 -21.53
C LEU A 534 1.39 28.96 -21.62
N LEU A 535 2.02 29.35 -20.50
CA LEU A 535 2.99 30.44 -20.49
C LEU A 535 4.37 29.88 -20.89
N PRO A 536 5.07 30.51 -21.85
CA PRO A 536 6.42 30.09 -22.21
C PRO A 536 7.37 30.25 -21.01
N SER A 537 8.24 29.25 -20.84
CA SER A 537 9.21 29.10 -19.76
C SER A 537 10.23 30.22 -19.64
#